data_AF-A0A2A7WTL1-F1
#
_entry.id   AF-A0A2A7WTL1-F1
#
_cell.length_a   1.000
_cell.length_b   1.000
_cell.length_c   1.000
_cell.angle_alpha   90.00
_cell.angle_beta   90.00
_cell.angle_gamma   90.00
#
_symmetry.space_group_name_H-M   'P 1'
#
loop_
_entity.id
_entity.type
_entity.pdbx_description
1 polymer ?
#
loop_
_entity_poly.entity_id
_entity_poly.type
_entity_poly.pdbx_seq_one_letter_code
_entity_poly.pdbx_strand_id
1 'polypeptide(L)'
;MIKSEKGFTFIEAIISLNLLIIFCLMIVPSMSLFLQKKDQLTIRNSADDLLTDMVHLYFVNKEDFIEGLYKKNGKDFFIKLKSRNHSHSICVSWVDRDKEREICEKIIG
;
A
#
# COMPACT_ATOMS: atom_id res chain seq x y z
N MET A 1 -20.10 -53.32 0.71
CA MET A 1 -19.82 -52.48 -0.48
C MET A 1 -21.01 -51.53 -0.64
N ILE A 2 -20.92 -50.32 -0.08
CA ILE A 2 -22.05 -49.37 -0.07
C ILE A 2 -22.00 -48.59 -1.39
N LYS A 3 -22.79 -49.04 -2.38
CA LYS A 3 -23.09 -48.28 -3.59
C LYS A 3 -24.35 -47.45 -3.31
N SER A 4 -24.19 -46.13 -3.28
CA SER A 4 -25.32 -45.20 -3.37
C SER A 4 -25.67 -45.04 -4.85
N GLU A 5 -26.93 -45.29 -5.22
CA GLU A 5 -27.39 -45.35 -6.62
C GLU A 5 -27.60 -43.99 -7.30
N LYS A 6 -27.38 -42.86 -6.64
CA LYS A 6 -27.47 -41.53 -7.27
C LYS A 6 -26.50 -40.55 -6.63
N GLY A 7 -25.50 -40.13 -7.40
CA GLY A 7 -24.65 -38.97 -7.08
C GLY A 7 -23.56 -39.23 -6.03
N PHE A 8 -22.31 -39.07 -6.46
CA PHE A 8 -21.08 -39.00 -5.66
C PHE A 8 -20.78 -40.19 -4.73
N THR A 9 -19.74 -40.94 -5.08
CA THR A 9 -19.17 -41.95 -4.18
C THR A 9 -18.44 -41.27 -3.02
N PHE A 10 -18.42 -41.91 -1.85
CA PHE A 10 -17.73 -41.39 -0.64
C PHE A 10 -16.25 -41.05 -0.90
N ILE A 11 -15.60 -41.80 -1.81
CA ILE A 11 -14.22 -41.56 -2.23
C ILE A 11 -14.10 -40.24 -3.01
N GLU A 12 -15.01 -39.94 -3.93
CA GLU A 12 -15.01 -38.67 -4.68
C GLU A 12 -15.23 -37.47 -3.74
N ALA A 13 -16.04 -37.64 -2.69
CA ALA A 13 -16.24 -36.60 -1.67
C ALA A 13 -14.94 -36.32 -0.89
N ILE A 14 -14.20 -37.37 -0.51
CA ILE A 14 -12.90 -37.22 0.15
C ILE A 14 -11.89 -36.53 -0.78
N ILE A 15 -11.83 -36.92 -2.05
CA ILE A 15 -10.93 -36.29 -3.04
C ILE A 15 -11.27 -34.81 -3.21
N SER A 16 -12.56 -34.49 -3.36
CA SER A 16 -13.04 -33.12 -3.51
C SER A 16 -12.73 -32.26 -2.28
N LEU A 17 -12.88 -32.82 -1.08
CA LEU A 17 -12.53 -32.14 0.17
C LEU A 17 -11.03 -31.85 0.26
N ASN A 18 -10.16 -32.79 -0.12
CA ASN A 18 -8.71 -32.58 -0.13
C ASN A 18 -8.31 -31.48 -1.12
N LEU A 19 -8.91 -31.45 -2.32
CA LEU A 19 -8.66 -30.38 -3.29
C LEU A 19 -9.10 -29.02 -2.75
N LEU A 20 -10.26 -28.96 -2.07
CA LEU A 20 -10.73 -27.73 -1.43
C LEU A 20 -9.78 -27.27 -0.32
N ILE A 21 -9.27 -28.18 0.51
CA ILE A 21 -8.30 -27.86 1.57
C ILE A 21 -7.02 -27.28 0.97
N ILE A 22 -6.49 -27.90 -0.08
CA ILE A 22 -5.29 -27.41 -0.78
C ILE A 22 -5.54 -26.01 -1.35
N PHE A 23 -6.69 -25.78 -1.97
CA PHE A 23 -7.08 -24.47 -2.51
C PHE A 23 -7.14 -23.42 -1.40
N CYS A 24 -7.80 -23.73 -0.28
CA CYS A 24 -7.90 -22.82 0.86
C CYS A 24 -6.54 -22.49 1.47
N LEU A 25 -5.65 -23.47 1.60
CA LEU A 25 -4.32 -23.28 2.16
C LEU A 25 -3.38 -22.47 1.27
N MET A 26 -3.56 -22.49 -0.06
CA MET A 26 -2.71 -21.73 -0.96
C MET A 26 -3.31 -20.38 -1.36
N ILE A 27 -4.56 -20.36 -1.83
CA ILE A 27 -5.12 -19.18 -2.50
C ILE A 27 -5.53 -18.10 -1.51
N VAL A 28 -6.07 -18.48 -0.35
CA VAL A 28 -6.44 -17.49 0.68
C VAL A 28 -5.22 -16.68 1.16
N PRO A 29 -4.10 -17.29 1.58
CA PRO A 29 -2.93 -16.50 1.99
C PRO A 29 -2.31 -15.72 0.83
N SER A 30 -2.28 -16.27 -0.39
CA SER A 30 -1.78 -15.54 -1.56
C SER A 30 -2.60 -14.29 -1.85
N MET A 31 -3.93 -14.38 -1.80
CA MET A 31 -4.82 -13.24 -2.01
C MET A 31 -4.68 -12.20 -0.91
N SER A 32 -4.56 -12.63 0.36
CA SER A 32 -4.29 -11.72 1.48
C SER A 32 -2.98 -10.96 1.28
N LEU A 33 -1.90 -11.66 0.93
CA LEU A 33 -0.60 -11.03 0.63
C LEU A 33 -0.70 -10.05 -0.54
N PHE A 34 -1.42 -10.42 -1.60
CA PHE A 34 -1.60 -9.58 -2.78
C PHE A 34 -2.33 -8.27 -2.43
N LEU A 35 -3.44 -8.35 -1.70
CA LEU A 35 -4.20 -7.18 -1.26
C LEU A 35 -3.34 -6.26 -0.38
N GLN A 36 -2.55 -6.83 0.53
CA GLN A 36 -1.62 -6.06 1.35
C GLN A 36 -0.57 -5.31 0.52
N LYS A 37 0.00 -5.94 -0.51
CA LYS A 37 0.95 -5.29 -1.43
C LYS A 37 0.28 -4.20 -2.26
N LYS A 38 -0.94 -4.44 -2.75
CA LYS A 38 -1.73 -3.45 -3.47
C LYS A 38 -1.97 -2.21 -2.64
N ASP A 39 -2.34 -2.38 -1.36
CA ASP A 39 -2.58 -1.24 -0.47
C ASP A 39 -1.30 -0.46 -0.18
N GLN A 40 -0.17 -1.15 0.02
CA GLN A 40 1.14 -0.49 0.18
C GLN A 40 1.54 0.34 -1.06
N LEU A 41 1.32 -0.20 -2.26
CA LEU A 41 1.56 0.54 -3.50
C LEU A 41 0.64 1.75 -3.64
N THR A 42 -0.63 1.61 -3.25
CA THR A 42 -1.61 2.72 -3.32
C THR A 42 -1.21 3.87 -2.40
N ILE A 43 -0.75 3.56 -1.18
CA ILE A 43 -0.26 4.57 -0.23
C ILE A 43 0.99 5.25 -0.77
N ARG A 44 1.94 4.47 -1.31
CA ARG A 44 3.18 5.01 -1.88
C ARG A 44 2.88 5.95 -3.05
N ASN A 45 2.03 5.54 -3.99
CA ASN A 45 1.65 6.39 -5.12
C ASN A 45 0.96 7.67 -4.63
N SER A 46 0.10 7.59 -3.60
CA SER A 46 -0.54 8.77 -3.02
C SER A 46 0.48 9.74 -2.40
N ALA A 47 1.55 9.20 -1.79
CA ALA A 47 2.66 9.98 -1.28
C ALA A 47 3.46 10.63 -2.41
N ASP A 48 3.79 9.88 -3.47
CA ASP A 48 4.53 10.38 -4.64
C ASP A 48 3.74 11.51 -5.32
N ASP A 49 2.43 11.32 -5.55
CA ASP A 49 1.56 12.36 -6.11
C ASP A 49 1.56 13.62 -5.23
N LEU A 50 1.44 13.44 -3.90
CA LEU A 50 1.46 14.56 -2.96
C LEU A 50 2.82 15.27 -2.94
N LEU A 51 3.92 14.53 -3.06
CA LEU A 51 5.26 15.10 -3.15
C LEU A 51 5.40 15.94 -4.42
N THR A 52 4.94 15.41 -5.57
CA THR A 52 4.91 16.14 -6.83
C THR A 52 4.09 17.43 -6.73
N ASP A 53 2.87 17.36 -6.16
CA ASP A 53 2.01 18.53 -5.93
C ASP A 53 2.73 19.60 -5.09
N MET A 54 3.39 19.19 -4.00
CA MET A 54 4.10 20.09 -3.10
C MET A 54 5.36 20.71 -3.71
N VAL A 55 6.11 19.94 -4.50
CA VAL A 55 7.27 20.45 -5.24
C VAL A 55 6.81 21.48 -6.27
N HIS A 56 5.74 21.20 -7.01
CA HIS A 56 5.16 22.17 -7.93
C HIS A 56 4.69 23.44 -7.22
N LEU A 57 3.97 23.32 -6.11
CA LEU A 57 3.55 24.47 -5.30
C LEU A 57 4.76 25.29 -4.83
N TYR A 58 5.82 24.65 -4.34
CA TYR A 58 7.02 25.35 -3.89
C TYR A 58 7.67 26.21 -4.99
N PHE A 59 7.73 25.71 -6.23
CA PHE A 59 8.35 26.43 -7.35
C PHE A 59 7.42 27.45 -8.01
N VAL A 60 6.10 27.20 -8.06
CA VAL A 60 5.12 28.07 -8.74
C VAL A 60 4.60 29.16 -7.81
N ASN A 61 4.28 28.81 -6.56
CA ASN A 61 3.76 29.75 -5.58
C ASN A 61 4.21 29.40 -4.15
N LYS A 62 5.43 29.83 -3.80
CA LYS A 62 6.06 29.53 -2.51
C LYS A 62 5.26 30.00 -1.29
N GLU A 63 4.39 31.01 -1.44
CA GLU A 63 3.55 31.52 -0.36
C GLU A 63 2.43 30.55 0.04
N ASP A 64 1.98 29.71 -0.90
CA ASP A 64 0.96 28.68 -0.67
C ASP A 64 1.54 27.36 -0.14
N PHE A 65 2.88 27.24 -0.10
CA PHE A 65 3.52 26.04 0.44
C PHE A 65 3.45 26.04 1.97
N ILE A 66 2.69 25.10 2.52
CA ILE A 66 2.52 24.94 3.97
C ILE A 66 3.01 23.57 4.40
N GLU A 67 3.97 23.55 5.32
CA GLU A 67 4.38 22.33 6.03
C GLU A 67 3.30 21.90 7.02
N GLY A 68 3.11 20.60 7.19
CA GLY A 68 2.13 20.09 8.13
C GLY A 68 1.49 18.78 7.72
N LEU A 69 0.32 18.52 8.31
CA LEU A 69 -0.40 17.26 8.16
C LEU A 69 -1.46 17.38 7.06
N TYR A 70 -1.38 16.48 6.08
CA TYR A 70 -2.26 16.40 4.92
C TYR A 70 -2.97 15.07 4.90
N LYS A 71 -4.26 15.10 4.57
CA LYS A 71 -5.08 13.89 4.47
C LYS A 71 -5.41 13.61 3.01
N LYS A 72 -4.91 12.49 2.47
CA LYS A 72 -5.17 12.04 1.10
C LYS A 72 -5.59 10.58 1.14
N ASN A 73 -6.68 10.22 0.47
CA ASN A 73 -7.21 8.84 0.43
C ASN A 73 -7.41 8.20 1.82
N GLY A 74 -7.84 8.99 2.81
CA GLY A 74 -8.07 8.52 4.19
C GLY A 74 -6.81 8.21 4.98
N LYS A 75 -5.62 8.55 4.46
CA LYS A 75 -4.32 8.42 5.13
C LYS A 75 -3.74 9.80 5.44
N ASP A 76 -3.06 9.87 6.58
CA ASP A 76 -2.37 11.06 7.03
C ASP A 76 -0.92 11.02 6.55
N PHE A 77 -0.51 12.10 5.90
CA PHE A 77 0.84 12.36 5.42
C PHE A 77 1.35 13.62 6.08
N PHE A 78 2.63 13.66 6.40
CA PHE A 78 3.28 14.81 6.99
C PHE A 78 4.33 15.37 6.02
N ILE A 79 4.20 16.65 5.70
CA ILE A 79 5.03 17.34 4.72
C ILE A 79 5.99 18.24 5.48
N LYS A 80 7.28 18.07 5.23
CA LYS A 80 8.36 18.80 5.90
C LYS A 80 9.43 19.24 4.91
N LEU A 81 9.93 20.46 5.08
CA LEU A 81 11.11 20.93 4.35
C LEU A 81 12.35 20.56 5.17
N LYS A 82 13.17 19.65 4.65
CA LYS A 82 14.47 19.34 5.24
C LYS A 82 15.55 20.18 4.58
N SER A 83 16.38 20.84 5.40
CA SER A 83 17.60 21.50 4.97
C SER A 83 18.79 20.77 5.57
N ARG A 84 19.66 20.17 4.73
CA ARG A 84 20.88 19.49 5.21
C ARG A 84 22.03 19.77 4.24
N ASN A 85 23.15 20.26 4.77
CA ASN A 85 24.39 20.53 4.01
C ASN A 85 24.18 21.24 2.66
N HIS A 86 23.50 22.40 2.67
CA HIS A 86 23.19 23.20 1.47
C HIS A 86 22.27 22.54 0.43
N SER A 87 21.65 21.40 0.76
CA SER A 87 20.56 20.83 -0.04
C SER A 87 19.22 21.02 0.68
N HIS A 88 18.26 21.61 -0.02
CA HIS A 88 16.87 21.67 0.41
C HIS A 88 16.13 20.48 -0.20
N SER A 89 15.26 19.85 0.56
CA SER A 89 14.42 18.76 0.07
C SER A 89 13.04 18.85 0.70
N ILE A 90 12.01 18.64 -0.12
CA ILE A 90 10.64 18.43 0.37
C ILE A 90 10.49 16.95 0.65
N CYS A 91 9.99 16.62 1.84
CA CYS A 91 9.74 15.24 2.21
C CYS A 91 8.27 15.03 2.58
N VAL A 92 7.72 13.91 2.15
CA VAL A 92 6.42 13.40 2.57
C VAL A 92 6.67 12.17 3.43
N SER A 93 6.25 12.19 4.69
CA SER A 93 6.33 11.07 5.61
C SER A 93 4.96 10.53 6.00
N TRP A 94 4.86 9.24 6.28
CA TRP A 94 3.63 8.58 6.72
C TRP A 94 3.95 7.38 7.60
N VAL A 95 2.96 6.92 8.36
CA VAL A 95 3.07 5.72 9.19
C VAL A 95 2.43 4.53 8.47
N ASP A 96 3.20 3.47 8.25
CA ASP A 96 2.75 2.19 7.70
C ASP A 96 3.10 1.06 8.67
N ARG A 97 2.07 0.44 9.28
CA ARG A 97 2.22 -0.67 10.25
C ARG A 97 3.30 -0.38 11.30
N ASP A 98 3.15 0.76 11.97
CA ASP A 98 4.03 1.26 13.03
C ASP A 98 5.46 1.63 12.60
N LYS A 99 5.73 1.67 11.29
CA LYS A 99 6.99 2.18 10.73
C LYS A 99 6.75 3.51 10.05
N GLU A 100 7.52 4.52 10.44
CA GLU A 100 7.60 5.77 9.69
C GLU A 100 8.34 5.51 8.38
N ARG A 101 7.72 5.91 7.27
CA ARG A 101 8.32 5.93 5.94
C ARG A 101 8.37 7.37 5.46
N GLU A 102 9.35 7.68 4.65
CA GLU A 102 9.44 8.98 3.99
C GLU A 102 9.96 8.83 2.56
N ILE A 103 9.49 9.73 1.70
CA ILE A 103 10.04 10.00 0.38
C ILE A 103 10.43 11.48 0.35
N CYS A 104 11.52 11.80 -0.35
CA CYS A 104 12.03 13.16 -0.41
C CYS A 104 12.50 13.48 -1.82
N GLU A 105 12.17 14.68 -2.29
CA GLU A 105 12.69 15.23 -3.54
C GLU A 105 13.62 16.40 -3.22
N LYS A 106 14.77 16.46 -3.90
CA LYS A 106 15.72 17.57 -3.73
C LYS A 106 15.24 18.78 -4.54
N ILE A 107 15.29 19.94 -3.91
CA ILE A 107 15.04 21.23 -4.53
C ILE A 107 16.40 21.83 -4.86
N ILE A 108 16.73 21.90 -6.15
CA ILE A 108 17.88 22.68 -6.63
C ILE A 108 17.34 24.08 -6.87
N GLY A 109 17.76 25.04 -6.04
CA GLY A 109 17.48 26.45 -6.21
C GLY A 109 18.39 27.09 -7.24
#